data_AF-A0A2V5LLN1-F1
#
_entry.id   AF-A0A2V5LLN1-F1
#
_cell.length_a   1.000
_cell.length_b   1.000
_cell.length_c   1.000
_cell.angle_alpha   90.00
_cell.angle_beta   90.00
_cell.angle_gamma   90.00
#
_symmetry.space_group_name_H-M   'P 1'
#
loop_
_entity.id
_entity.type
_entity.pdbx_description
1 polymer ?
#
loop_
_entity_poly.entity_id
_entity_poly.type
_entity_poly.pdbx_seq_one_letter_code
_entity_poly.pdbx_strand_id
1 'polypeptide(L)'
;MRVWFLKETKSICTSCATGCNTIIGTREDVIYRQTPRENDHVNSAWMCDYGRLNFKYLEAEDRLLEPQVRFEGKLVAVNWPTAIAQAALQLKQFSGAEIAIIASGRMTNEELWLTSQLAKSLGTQMIDIVPRRGPGDHILLSKDRNPNTNGARLILGPESEPGANMLAIADAVKSGQIKALAV
;
A
#
# COMPACT_ATOMS: atom_id res chain seq x y z
N MET A 1 -9.32 -19.26 -20.43
CA MET A 1 -7.91 -19.72 -20.41
C MET A 1 -7.83 -21.07 -19.72
N ARG A 2 -7.08 -22.05 -20.25
CA ARG A 2 -6.90 -23.37 -19.60
C ARG A 2 -5.59 -23.40 -18.81
N VAL A 3 -5.53 -24.24 -17.77
CA VAL A 3 -4.46 -24.23 -16.76
C VAL A 3 -3.06 -24.50 -17.33
N TRP A 4 -2.94 -25.36 -18.34
CA TRP A 4 -1.66 -25.72 -18.97
C TRP A 4 -1.06 -24.64 -19.87
N PHE A 5 -1.79 -23.54 -20.12
CA PHE A 5 -1.25 -22.38 -20.84
C PHE A 5 -0.68 -21.31 -19.90
N LEU A 6 -0.89 -21.45 -18.59
CA LEU A 6 -0.51 -20.43 -17.62
C LEU A 6 0.95 -20.59 -17.20
N LYS A 7 1.66 -19.47 -17.10
CA LYS A 7 2.93 -19.39 -16.39
C LYS A 7 2.64 -19.26 -14.90
N GLU A 8 3.23 -20.12 -14.10
CA GLU A 8 3.06 -20.12 -12.65
C GLU A 8 4.20 -19.35 -11.97
N THR A 9 3.84 -18.38 -11.12
CA THR A 9 4.80 -17.59 -10.33
C THR A 9 4.49 -17.75 -8.84
N LYS A 10 5.48 -18.17 -8.06
CA LYS A 10 5.37 -18.27 -6.59
C LYS A 10 5.35 -16.87 -5.99
N SER A 11 4.36 -16.58 -5.15
CA SER A 11 4.16 -15.26 -4.54
C SER A 11 3.48 -15.36 -3.17
N ILE A 12 3.11 -14.21 -2.59
CA ILE A 12 2.43 -14.07 -1.30
C ILE A 12 1.13 -13.30 -1.49
N CYS A 13 0.08 -13.68 -0.76
CA CYS A 13 -1.21 -12.98 -0.79
C CYS A 13 -1.11 -11.61 -0.10
N THR A 14 -1.57 -10.55 -0.78
CA THR A 14 -1.51 -9.16 -0.30
C THR A 14 -2.83 -8.65 0.30
N SER A 15 -3.74 -9.56 0.65
CA SER A 15 -5.12 -9.19 1.04
C SER A 15 -5.34 -8.97 2.54
N CYS A 16 -4.55 -9.60 3.41
CA CYS A 16 -4.65 -9.47 4.86
C CYS A 16 -3.34 -9.91 5.53
N ALA A 17 -3.22 -9.69 6.84
CA ALA A 17 -2.00 -9.97 7.60
C ALA A 17 -1.62 -11.46 7.73
N THR A 18 -2.45 -12.40 7.25
CA THR A 18 -2.13 -13.84 7.28
C THR A 18 -0.90 -14.18 6.43
N GLY A 19 -0.69 -13.48 5.31
CA GLY A 19 0.49 -13.71 4.47
C GLY A 19 0.54 -15.07 3.77
N CYS A 20 -0.62 -15.61 3.33
CA CYS A 20 -0.70 -16.92 2.69
C CYS A 20 0.26 -17.04 1.49
N ASN A 21 0.92 -18.19 1.37
CA ASN A 21 1.76 -18.52 0.22
C ASN A 21 0.86 -18.86 -0.97
N THR A 22 1.16 -18.32 -2.15
CA THR A 22 0.31 -18.50 -3.34
C THR A 22 1.10 -18.79 -4.61
N ILE A 23 0.41 -19.36 -5.59
CA ILE A 23 0.85 -19.44 -6.99
C ILE A 23 -0.08 -18.53 -7.79
N ILE A 24 0.52 -17.63 -8.58
CA ILE A 24 -0.19 -16.75 -9.50
C ILE A 24 -0.03 -17.34 -10.91
N GLY A 25 -1.15 -17.64 -11.55
CA GLY A 25 -1.20 -18.13 -12.93
C GLY A 25 -1.45 -16.98 -13.90
N THR A 26 -0.46 -16.68 -14.74
CA THR A 26 -0.51 -15.55 -15.69
C THR A 26 -0.35 -16.00 -17.14
N ARG A 27 -0.87 -15.20 -18.07
CA ARG A 27 -0.64 -15.35 -19.51
C ARG A 27 -0.85 -14.00 -20.18
N GLU A 28 0.05 -13.58 -21.05
CA GLU A 28 -0.07 -12.32 -21.81
C GLU A 28 -0.36 -11.12 -20.90
N ASP A 29 0.43 -11.00 -19.83
CA ASP A 29 0.34 -9.96 -18.79
C ASP A 29 -0.99 -9.87 -18.02
N VAL A 30 -1.89 -10.85 -18.21
CA VAL A 30 -3.15 -10.99 -17.49
C VAL A 30 -3.03 -12.06 -16.40
N ILE A 31 -3.58 -11.78 -15.22
CA ILE A 31 -3.69 -12.74 -14.12
C ILE A 31 -5.01 -13.47 -14.25
N TYR A 32 -4.96 -14.78 -14.46
CA TYR A 32 -6.18 -15.58 -14.62
C TYR A 32 -6.62 -16.26 -13.32
N ARG A 33 -5.67 -16.56 -12.42
CA ARG A 33 -5.96 -17.24 -11.16
C ARG A 33 -4.88 -17.00 -10.11
N GLN A 34 -5.31 -17.07 -8.86
CA GLN A 34 -4.45 -17.20 -7.70
C GLN A 34 -4.87 -18.45 -6.91
N THR A 35 -3.91 -19.30 -6.56
CA THR A 35 -4.13 -20.54 -5.80
C THR A 35 -3.21 -20.63 -4.59
N PRO A 36 -3.58 -21.39 -3.55
CA PRO A 36 -2.69 -21.58 -2.42
C PRO A 36 -1.45 -22.36 -2.85
N ARG A 37 -0.33 -22.04 -2.22
CA ARG A 37 0.91 -22.82 -2.27
C ARG A 37 1.14 -23.38 -0.88
N GLU A 38 1.59 -24.62 -0.83
CA GLU A 38 1.83 -25.32 0.43
C GLU A 38 2.91 -24.62 1.27
N ASN A 39 2.58 -24.35 2.54
CA ASN A 39 3.51 -23.92 3.58
C ASN A 39 2.91 -24.20 4.97
N ASP A 40 3.37 -25.26 5.63
CA ASP A 40 2.86 -25.71 6.94
C ASP A 40 3.07 -24.73 8.09
N HIS A 41 3.99 -23.78 7.94
CA HIS A 41 4.21 -22.74 8.95
C HIS A 41 3.22 -21.58 8.86
N VAL A 42 2.43 -21.49 7.77
CA VAL A 42 1.55 -20.33 7.52
C VAL A 42 0.13 -20.76 7.17
N ASN A 43 -0.06 -21.45 6.05
CA ASN A 43 -1.37 -21.69 5.46
C ASN A 43 -1.63 -23.15 5.06
N SER A 44 -0.70 -24.06 5.36
CA SER A 44 -0.68 -25.43 4.84
C SER A 44 -1.03 -25.41 3.35
N ALA A 45 -2.06 -26.12 2.89
CA ALA A 45 -2.52 -26.10 1.50
C ALA A 45 -3.70 -25.14 1.21
N TRP A 46 -4.05 -24.24 2.14
CA TRP A 46 -5.30 -23.47 2.12
C TRP A 46 -5.10 -21.96 1.90
N MET A 47 -6.16 -21.28 1.47
CA MET A 47 -6.26 -19.81 1.45
C MET A 47 -7.73 -19.38 1.52
N CYS A 48 -8.00 -18.21 2.09
CA CYS A 48 -9.35 -17.65 2.16
C CYS A 48 -9.85 -17.18 0.78
N ASP A 49 -11.18 -17.18 0.59
CA ASP A 49 -11.80 -16.75 -0.68
C ASP A 49 -11.57 -15.27 -0.97
N TYR A 50 -11.53 -14.44 0.09
CA TYR A 50 -11.17 -13.03 -0.05
C TYR A 50 -9.82 -12.89 -0.76
N GLY A 51 -8.78 -13.58 -0.30
CA GLY A 51 -7.48 -13.56 -0.94
C GLY A 51 -7.47 -14.20 -2.33
N ARG A 52 -8.22 -15.28 -2.53
CA ARG A 52 -8.25 -16.05 -3.78
C ARG A 52 -8.85 -15.27 -4.94
N LEU A 53 -9.82 -14.40 -4.66
CA LEU A 53 -10.58 -13.66 -5.67
C LEU A 53 -10.14 -12.20 -5.81
N ASN A 54 -9.33 -11.69 -4.87
CA ASN A 54 -8.93 -10.28 -4.79
C ASN A 54 -7.65 -9.97 -5.59
N PHE A 55 -7.67 -10.25 -6.90
CA PHE A 55 -6.61 -9.83 -7.84
C PHE A 55 -7.15 -9.00 -9.02
N LYS A 56 -8.47 -8.98 -9.22
CA LYS A 56 -9.12 -8.30 -10.35
C LYS A 56 -8.98 -6.77 -10.34
N TYR A 57 -8.64 -6.18 -9.18
CA TYR A 57 -8.38 -4.74 -9.08
C TYR A 57 -7.18 -4.30 -9.95
N LEU A 58 -6.33 -5.22 -10.37
CA LEU A 58 -5.21 -4.94 -11.28
C LEU A 58 -5.67 -4.62 -12.71
N GLU A 59 -6.90 -4.98 -13.06
CA GLU A 59 -7.56 -4.66 -14.34
C GLU A 59 -8.66 -3.59 -14.16
N ALA A 60 -8.71 -2.92 -13.01
CA ALA A 60 -9.70 -1.87 -12.78
C ALA A 60 -9.48 -0.68 -13.73
N GLU A 61 -10.57 -0.11 -14.24
CA GLU A 61 -10.53 1.02 -15.17
C GLU A 61 -9.90 2.28 -14.57
N ASP A 62 -9.95 2.42 -13.24
CA ASP A 62 -9.37 3.52 -12.47
C ASP A 62 -7.92 3.28 -12.03
N ARG A 63 -7.26 2.22 -12.55
CA ARG A 63 -5.84 1.98 -12.29
C ARG A 63 -5.00 3.12 -12.84
N LEU A 64 -4.16 3.71 -11.99
CA LEU A 64 -3.21 4.74 -12.40
C LEU A 64 -2.14 4.13 -13.31
N LEU A 65 -2.15 4.51 -14.60
CA LEU A 65 -1.20 4.02 -15.61
C LEU A 65 -0.05 5.00 -15.88
N GLU A 66 -0.29 6.29 -15.67
CA GLU A 66 0.66 7.37 -15.94
C GLU A 66 0.69 8.37 -14.78
N PRO A 67 1.84 8.98 -14.48
CA PRO A 67 1.89 10.03 -13.48
C PRO A 67 1.18 11.28 -13.98
N GLN A 68 0.48 11.97 -13.09
CA GLN A 68 -0.33 13.14 -13.42
C GLN A 68 -0.01 14.30 -12.48
N VAL A 69 -0.06 15.52 -13.00
CA VAL A 69 0.11 16.77 -12.24
C VAL A 69 -1.15 17.61 -12.40
N ARG A 70 -1.54 18.32 -11.33
CA ARG A 70 -2.68 19.24 -11.38
C ARG A 70 -2.26 20.56 -12.01
N PHE A 71 -2.91 20.94 -13.11
CA PHE A 71 -2.73 22.21 -13.80
C PHE A 71 -4.12 22.82 -14.08
N GLU A 72 -4.32 24.08 -13.69
CA GLU A 72 -5.61 24.79 -13.84
C GLU A 72 -6.83 23.98 -13.35
N GLY A 73 -6.66 23.28 -12.21
CA GLY A 73 -7.70 22.47 -11.58
C GLY A 73 -7.89 21.06 -12.14
N LYS A 74 -7.28 20.72 -13.29
CA LYS A 74 -7.39 19.40 -13.93
C LYS A 74 -6.12 18.58 -13.77
N LEU A 75 -6.24 17.26 -13.72
CA LEU A 75 -5.09 16.35 -13.77
C LEU A 75 -4.65 16.16 -15.22
N VAL A 76 -3.37 16.37 -15.48
CA VAL A 76 -2.74 16.25 -16.79
C VAL A 76 -1.62 15.22 -16.71
N ALA A 77 -1.61 14.26 -17.64
CA ALA A 77 -0.56 13.25 -17.73
C ALA A 77 0.79 13.89 -18.07
N VAL A 78 1.84 13.46 -17.38
CA VAL A 78 3.21 13.94 -17.56
C VAL A 78 4.18 12.76 -17.55
N ASN A 79 5.47 13.00 -17.83
CA ASN A 79 6.51 12.00 -17.65
C ASN A 79 6.99 11.94 -16.17
N TRP A 80 7.66 10.85 -15.81
CA TRP A 80 8.19 10.62 -14.47
C TRP A 80 9.14 11.73 -13.96
N PRO A 81 10.15 12.19 -14.72
CA PRO A 81 11.02 13.28 -14.28
C PRO A 81 10.25 14.55 -13.91
N THR A 82 9.27 14.95 -14.72
CA THR A 82 8.43 16.12 -14.45
C THR A 82 7.58 15.93 -13.21
N ALA A 83 6.92 14.77 -13.05
CA ALA A 83 6.09 14.48 -11.88
C ALA A 83 6.89 14.54 -10.57
N ILE A 84 8.06 13.89 -10.55
CA ILE A 84 8.93 13.84 -9.37
C ILE A 84 9.48 15.23 -9.05
N ALA A 85 9.93 15.99 -10.07
CA ALA A 85 10.44 17.35 -9.86
C ALA A 85 9.36 18.29 -9.30
N GLN A 86 8.13 18.20 -9.81
CA GLN A 86 7.00 18.97 -9.31
C GLN A 86 6.65 18.58 -7.87
N ALA A 87 6.55 17.29 -7.56
CA ALA A 87 6.30 16.82 -6.19
C ALA A 87 7.38 17.32 -5.22
N ALA A 88 8.67 17.23 -5.58
CA ALA A 88 9.77 17.73 -4.78
C ALA A 88 9.72 19.26 -4.59
N LEU A 89 9.39 20.02 -5.63
CA LEU A 89 9.26 21.48 -5.57
C LEU A 89 8.12 21.90 -4.63
N GLN A 90 6.99 21.18 -4.64
CA GLN A 90 5.87 21.45 -3.75
C GLN A 90 6.19 21.12 -2.30
N LEU A 91 6.81 19.96 -2.03
CA LEU A 91 7.16 19.55 -0.67
C LEU A 91 8.22 20.48 -0.04
N LYS A 92 9.17 20.99 -0.82
CA LYS A 92 10.22 21.91 -0.33
C LYS A 92 9.70 23.28 0.14
N GLN A 93 8.46 23.65 -0.18
CA GLN A 93 7.87 24.93 0.24
C GLN A 93 7.43 24.90 1.71
N PHE A 94 7.34 23.72 2.32
CA PHE A 94 6.82 23.53 3.66
C PHE A 94 7.91 23.01 4.59
N SER A 95 7.84 23.41 5.86
CA SER A 95 8.66 22.80 6.90
C SER A 95 8.13 21.41 7.26
N GLY A 96 8.97 20.55 7.84
CA GLY A 96 8.56 19.21 8.25
C GLY A 96 7.37 19.18 9.23
N ALA A 97 7.17 20.24 10.01
CA ALA A 97 6.02 20.38 10.92
C ALA A 97 4.69 20.65 10.18
N GLU A 98 4.75 21.08 8.92
CA GLU A 98 3.59 21.38 8.07
C GLU A 98 3.29 20.26 7.06
N ILE A 99 4.09 19.18 7.08
CA ILE A 99 3.96 18.03 6.19
C ILE A 99 3.49 16.83 7.00
N ALA A 100 2.50 16.11 6.49
CA ALA A 100 2.15 14.78 6.97
C ALA A 100 2.27 13.73 5.85
N ILE A 101 2.56 12.49 6.24
CA ILE A 101 2.66 11.35 5.32
C ILE A 101 1.65 10.29 5.75
N ILE A 102 0.81 9.85 4.81
CA ILE A 102 -0.08 8.71 4.99
C ILE A 102 0.45 7.56 4.15
N ALA A 103 1.12 6.62 4.81
CA ALA A 103 1.59 5.38 4.21
C ALA A 103 0.47 4.33 4.14
N SER A 104 0.78 3.18 3.53
CA SER A 104 -0.15 2.07 3.39
C SER A 104 0.43 0.78 3.95
N GLY A 105 -0.38 0.03 4.70
CA GLY A 105 0.01 -1.30 5.19
C GLY A 105 0.08 -2.36 4.07
N ARG A 106 -0.14 -1.96 2.82
CA ARG A 106 0.09 -2.75 1.60
C ARG A 106 1.45 -2.52 0.95
N MET A 107 2.19 -1.49 1.39
CA MET A 107 3.54 -1.21 0.88
C MET A 107 4.51 -2.33 1.28
N THR A 108 5.51 -2.57 0.43
CA THR A 108 6.61 -3.48 0.75
C THR A 108 7.50 -2.89 1.84
N ASN A 109 8.40 -3.70 2.39
CA ASN A 109 9.36 -3.22 3.38
C ASN A 109 10.33 -2.18 2.79
N GLU A 110 10.68 -2.34 1.51
CA GLU A 110 11.54 -1.41 0.78
C GLU A 110 10.84 -0.07 0.56
N GLU A 111 9.56 -0.08 0.18
CA GLU A 111 8.74 1.12 0.05
C GLU A 111 8.58 1.84 1.39
N LEU A 112 8.25 1.10 2.46
CA LEU A 112 8.15 1.68 3.81
C LEU A 112 9.48 2.25 4.30
N TRP A 113 10.60 1.59 3.97
CA TRP A 113 11.92 2.11 4.30
C TRP A 113 12.18 3.42 3.56
N LEU A 114 11.85 3.49 2.26
CA LEU A 114 11.94 4.71 1.47
C LEU A 114 11.04 5.82 2.04
N THR A 115 9.82 5.49 2.47
CA THR A 115 8.92 6.42 3.15
C THR A 115 9.54 6.97 4.45
N SER A 116 10.18 6.12 5.25
CA SER A 116 10.92 6.56 6.45
C SER A 116 12.09 7.50 6.08
N GLN A 117 12.85 7.20 5.02
CA GLN A 117 13.92 8.09 4.56
C GLN A 117 13.36 9.44 4.06
N LEU A 118 12.23 9.41 3.34
CA LEU A 118 11.55 10.61 2.90
C LEU A 118 11.08 11.46 4.09
N ALA A 119 10.45 10.83 5.09
CA ALA A 119 10.02 11.50 6.31
C ALA A 119 11.19 12.20 7.02
N LYS A 120 12.32 11.49 7.17
CA LYS A 120 13.55 12.03 7.75
C LYS A 120 14.12 13.21 6.95
N SER A 121 14.13 13.08 5.63
CA SER A 121 14.63 14.13 4.72
C SER A 121 13.76 15.40 4.77
N LEU A 122 12.44 15.23 4.89
CA LEU A 122 11.49 16.34 5.05
C LEU A 122 11.43 16.88 6.49
N GLY A 123 11.99 16.16 7.46
CA GLY A 123 11.92 16.51 8.88
C GLY A 123 10.51 16.38 9.48
N THR A 124 9.62 15.59 8.87
CA THR A 124 8.29 15.35 9.41
C THR A 124 8.27 14.17 10.38
N GLN A 125 7.50 14.33 11.44
CA GLN A 125 7.20 13.26 12.40
C GLN A 125 5.74 12.78 12.28
N MET A 126 4.93 13.47 11.47
CA MET A 126 3.50 13.18 11.30
C MET A 126 3.32 12.14 10.21
N ILE A 127 3.60 10.88 10.55
CA ILE A 127 3.38 9.73 9.69
C ILE A 127 2.31 8.81 10.30
N ASP A 128 1.43 8.29 9.46
CA ASP A 128 0.49 7.23 9.84
C ASP A 128 0.27 6.26 8.67
N ILE A 129 -0.38 5.13 8.96
CA ILE A 129 -0.76 4.12 8.00
C ILE A 129 -2.28 4.02 7.96
N VAL A 130 -2.84 3.89 6.77
CA VAL A 130 -4.30 3.69 6.63
C VAL A 130 -4.74 2.40 7.35
N PRO A 131 -5.62 2.49 8.36
CA PRO A 131 -6.16 1.31 9.02
C PRO A 131 -7.11 0.57 8.08
N ARG A 132 -6.86 -0.72 7.88
CA ARG A 132 -7.78 -1.61 7.17
C ARG A 132 -8.14 -2.76 8.11
N ARG A 133 -9.37 -2.75 8.61
CA ARG A 133 -9.88 -3.80 9.52
C ARG A 133 -11.14 -4.42 8.95
N GLY A 134 -11.37 -5.69 9.25
CA GLY A 134 -12.59 -6.40 8.85
C GLY A 134 -12.84 -7.62 9.73
N PRO A 135 -13.96 -8.33 9.51
CA PRO A 135 -14.23 -9.57 10.22
C PRO A 135 -13.19 -10.64 9.85
N GLY A 136 -12.63 -11.31 10.85
CA GLY A 136 -11.76 -12.47 10.66
C GLY A 136 -12.54 -13.77 10.87
N ASP A 137 -12.04 -14.88 10.32
CA ASP A 137 -12.66 -16.20 10.45
C ASP A 137 -11.98 -17.12 11.48
N HIS A 138 -10.90 -16.64 12.12
CA HIS A 138 -10.05 -17.42 13.04
C HIS A 138 -9.33 -18.61 12.41
N ILE A 139 -9.29 -18.70 11.07
CA ILE A 139 -8.64 -19.78 10.32
C ILE A 139 -7.62 -19.21 9.32
N LEU A 140 -8.07 -18.52 8.26
CA LEU A 140 -7.22 -18.05 7.16
C LEU A 140 -7.36 -16.55 6.90
N LEU A 141 -8.43 -15.93 7.40
CA LEU A 141 -8.77 -14.54 7.17
C LEU A 141 -8.49 -13.73 8.43
N SER A 142 -7.37 -12.98 8.43
CA SER A 142 -7.02 -12.10 9.54
C SER A 142 -7.99 -10.92 9.67
N LYS A 143 -8.24 -10.44 10.90
CA LYS A 143 -9.00 -9.19 11.14
C LYS A 143 -8.26 -7.97 10.58
N ASP A 144 -6.94 -8.02 10.55
CA ASP A 144 -6.09 -7.01 9.93
C ASP A 144 -6.02 -7.24 8.42
N ARG A 145 -6.52 -6.28 7.65
CA ARG A 145 -6.59 -6.28 6.19
C ARG A 145 -5.37 -5.62 5.53
N ASN A 146 -4.38 -5.22 6.33
CA ASN A 146 -3.09 -4.80 5.85
C ASN A 146 -2.13 -6.02 5.83
N PRO A 147 -1.56 -6.39 4.68
CA PRO A 147 -0.65 -7.53 4.59
C PRO A 147 0.70 -7.28 5.29
N ASN A 148 1.07 -6.03 5.57
CA ASN A 148 2.39 -5.66 6.08
C ASN A 148 2.35 -4.70 7.29
N THR A 149 1.34 -4.78 8.16
CA THR A 149 1.27 -3.98 9.39
C THR A 149 2.50 -4.17 10.27
N ASN A 150 2.98 -5.41 10.42
CA ASN A 150 4.15 -5.70 11.24
C ASN A 150 5.44 -5.08 10.66
N GLY A 151 5.64 -5.16 9.35
CA GLY A 151 6.78 -4.51 8.70
C GLY A 151 6.73 -2.99 8.87
N ALA A 152 5.54 -2.40 8.72
CA ALA A 152 5.36 -0.98 8.92
C ALA A 152 5.63 -0.54 10.37
N ARG A 153 5.19 -1.31 11.38
CA ARG A 153 5.53 -1.06 12.79
C ARG A 153 7.04 -1.14 13.05
N LEU A 154 7.72 -2.12 12.44
CA LEU A 154 9.17 -2.29 12.63
C LEU A 154 9.99 -1.19 11.94
N ILE A 155 9.53 -0.68 10.81
CA ILE A 155 10.29 0.26 9.97
C ILE A 155 9.98 1.72 10.32
N LEU A 156 8.70 2.06 10.50
CA LEU A 156 8.24 3.41 10.80
C LEU A 156 8.21 3.69 12.30
N GLY A 157 8.22 2.65 13.14
CA GLY A 157 8.30 2.73 14.60
C GLY A 157 7.06 2.19 15.31
N PRO A 158 7.15 1.92 16.62
CA PRO A 158 6.08 1.29 17.40
C PRO A 158 4.79 2.09 17.46
N GLU A 159 4.86 3.42 17.30
CA GLU A 159 3.67 4.29 17.23
C GLU A 159 2.95 4.23 15.87
N SER A 160 3.52 3.53 14.89
CA SER A 160 2.90 3.32 13.57
C SER A 160 1.87 2.18 13.58
N GLU A 161 1.06 2.09 14.64
CA GLU A 161 -0.16 1.30 14.58
C GLU A 161 -1.10 1.94 13.55
N PRO A 162 -1.64 1.19 12.57
CA PRO A 162 -2.48 1.79 11.56
C PRO A 162 -3.65 2.57 12.15
N GLY A 163 -3.68 3.87 11.87
CA GLY A 163 -4.70 4.81 12.33
C GLY A 163 -4.40 5.49 13.66
N ALA A 164 -3.22 5.30 14.26
CA ALA A 164 -2.88 5.88 15.55
C ALA A 164 -2.85 7.41 15.53
N ASN A 165 -2.32 8.00 14.45
CA ASN A 165 -2.16 9.44 14.29
C ASN A 165 -3.19 10.07 13.33
N MET A 166 -4.07 9.27 12.73
CA MET A 166 -4.97 9.70 11.64
C MET A 166 -5.89 10.83 12.06
N LEU A 167 -6.44 10.76 13.27
CA LEU A 167 -7.30 11.82 13.81
C LEU A 167 -6.50 13.10 14.07
N ALA A 168 -5.31 12.98 14.63
CA ALA A 168 -4.42 14.12 14.87
C ALA A 168 -3.99 14.78 13.55
N ILE A 169 -3.66 14.00 12.51
CA ILE A 169 -3.37 14.50 11.17
C ILE A 169 -4.60 15.21 10.59
N ALA A 170 -5.79 14.61 10.70
CA ALA A 170 -7.02 15.21 10.18
C ALA A 170 -7.34 16.56 10.86
N ASP A 171 -7.16 16.67 12.17
CA ASP A 171 -7.40 17.91 12.91
C ASP A 171 -6.29 18.96 12.66
N ALA A 172 -5.04 18.52 12.46
CA ALA A 172 -3.95 19.39 12.05
C ALA A 172 -4.13 19.94 10.63
N VAL A 173 -4.74 19.16 9.72
CA VAL A 173 -5.15 19.64 8.38
C VAL A 173 -6.29 20.66 8.51
N LYS A 174 -7.32 20.39 9.31
CA LYS A 174 -8.44 21.33 9.51
C LYS A 174 -8.01 22.67 10.12
N SER A 175 -7.05 22.64 11.05
CA SER A 175 -6.51 23.84 11.70
C SER A 175 -5.50 24.59 10.85
N GLY A 176 -5.07 24.03 9.71
CA GLY A 176 -4.07 24.63 8.82
C GLY A 176 -2.62 24.48 9.29
N GLN A 177 -2.37 23.67 10.33
CA GLN A 177 -1.03 23.29 10.75
C GLN A 177 -0.35 22.42 9.69
N ILE A 178 -1.05 21.41 9.18
CA ILE A 178 -0.60 20.61 8.04
C ILE A 178 -1.10 21.27 6.76
N LYS A 179 -0.16 21.66 5.90
CA LYS A 179 -0.41 22.34 4.63
C LYS A 179 -0.09 21.46 3.42
N ALA A 180 0.71 20.41 3.63
CA ALA A 180 1.04 19.42 2.61
C ALA A 180 0.83 18.00 3.13
N LEU A 181 0.21 17.17 2.30
CA LEU A 181 -0.07 15.78 2.58
C LEU A 181 0.52 14.91 1.47
N ALA A 182 1.39 13.97 1.83
CA ALA A 182 1.88 12.93 0.93
C ALA A 182 1.11 11.63 1.22
N VAL A 183 0.50 11.06 0.19
CA VAL A 183 -0.34 9.85 0.23
C VAL A 183 0.12 8.83 -0.80
#